data_AF-A0ABD0WL69-F1
#
_entry.id   AF-A0ABD0WL69-F1
#
_cell.length_a   1.000
_cell.length_b   1.000
_cell.length_c   1.000
_cell.angle_alpha   90.00
_cell.angle_beta   90.00
_cell.angle_gamma   90.00
#
_symmetry.space_group_name_H-M   'P 1'
#
loop_
_entity.id
_entity.type
_entity.pdbx_description
1 polymer ?
#
loop_
_entity_poly.entity_id
_entity_poly.type
_entity_poly.pdbx_seq_one_letter_code
_entity_poly.pdbx_strand_id
1 'polypeptide(L)'
;MATGEITTLPATPEDGGSGGFTPGNFKEPKRLYCKNGGFFLRINSNGIVDGIREKNDPHVKLQLQATAVGEVVIKGVSANRYLAMSGDGRLFGTRLETDECYFMERLESNNYNTYRSRKFPDMYVALKRTGQYKSGSKTGPGQKAILFLPMSATSASRGRKR
;
A
#
# COMPACT_ATOMS: atom_id res chain seq x y z
N MET A 1 25.79 56.41 -33.36
CA MET A 1 25.32 55.43 -32.36
C MET A 1 26.33 54.30 -32.33
N ALA A 2 27.02 54.12 -31.20
CA ALA A 2 28.15 53.18 -31.06
C ALA A 2 27.72 51.95 -30.25
N THR A 3 28.22 50.78 -30.64
CA THR A 3 27.94 49.47 -30.03
C THR A 3 29.16 48.94 -29.27
N GLY A 4 28.94 48.48 -28.04
CA GLY A 4 29.86 47.79 -27.09
C GLY A 4 29.35 48.06 -25.66
N GLU A 5 29.31 47.17 -24.66
CA GLU A 5 29.94 45.87 -24.38
C GLU A 5 29.03 44.97 -23.51
N ILE A 6 29.44 43.70 -23.41
CA ILE A 6 28.89 42.53 -22.69
C ILE A 6 28.95 42.67 -21.16
N THR A 7 27.97 42.14 -20.40
CA THR A 7 28.14 41.66 -19.00
C THR A 7 27.01 40.70 -18.54
N THR A 8 27.44 39.51 -18.07
CA THR A 8 26.83 38.47 -17.18
C THR A 8 25.62 37.59 -17.56
N LEU A 9 25.88 36.27 -17.53
CA LEU A 9 24.94 35.17 -17.25
C LEU A 9 24.59 35.12 -15.73
N PRO A 10 23.48 34.49 -15.28
CA PRO A 10 23.33 33.03 -15.26
C PRO A 10 21.99 32.51 -15.81
N ALA A 11 22.01 31.21 -16.12
CA ALA A 11 20.95 30.44 -16.73
C ALA A 11 19.94 29.86 -15.71
N THR A 12 18.67 29.76 -16.16
CA THR A 12 17.57 28.84 -15.74
C THR A 12 17.04 29.00 -14.29
N PRO A 13 15.78 28.60 -13.96
CA PRO A 13 14.94 27.60 -14.65
C PRO A 13 13.44 27.95 -14.75
N GLU A 14 12.75 27.55 -15.83
CA GLU A 14 11.28 27.47 -15.82
C GLU A 14 10.81 26.12 -16.36
N ASP A 15 10.70 25.21 -15.38
CA ASP A 15 9.57 24.31 -15.15
C ASP A 15 8.98 23.56 -16.35
N GLY A 16 9.80 22.65 -16.88
CA GLY A 16 9.26 21.41 -17.47
C GLY A 16 8.76 20.51 -16.34
N GLY A 17 7.48 20.67 -15.98
CA GLY A 17 6.74 19.85 -15.02
C GLY A 17 6.75 18.36 -15.37
N SER A 18 7.88 17.72 -15.10
CA SER A 18 8.00 16.28 -15.02
C SER A 18 7.33 15.91 -13.70
N GLY A 19 6.17 15.26 -13.77
CA GLY A 19 5.48 14.65 -12.62
C GLY A 19 6.33 13.55 -11.99
N GLY A 20 7.44 13.94 -11.41
CA GLY A 20 8.36 13.10 -10.67
C GLY A 20 7.56 12.49 -9.54
N PHE A 21 7.35 11.18 -9.63
CA PHE A 21 6.97 10.36 -8.51
C PHE A 21 7.83 10.77 -7.33
N THR A 22 7.27 11.48 -6.36
CA THR A 22 7.88 11.50 -5.04
C THR A 22 7.81 10.05 -4.60
N PRO A 23 8.95 9.35 -4.38
CA PRO A 23 8.89 8.04 -3.77
C PRO A 23 8.25 8.27 -2.42
N GLY A 24 6.96 7.95 -2.32
CA GLY A 24 6.21 8.04 -1.08
C GLY A 24 6.97 7.28 0.00
N ASN A 25 6.59 7.48 1.25
CA ASN A 25 7.27 6.91 2.42
C ASN A 25 7.16 5.36 2.52
N PHE A 26 7.42 4.62 1.43
CA PHE A 26 7.54 3.16 1.28
C PHE A 26 8.73 2.60 2.07
N LYS A 27 9.56 3.47 2.68
CA LYS A 27 10.59 3.06 3.63
C LYS A 27 9.99 2.68 4.99
N GLU A 28 8.88 3.30 5.38
CA GLU A 28 8.24 3.02 6.66
C GLU A 28 7.18 1.91 6.55
N PRO A 29 7.19 0.93 7.46
CA PRO A 29 6.09 -0.02 7.56
C PRO A 29 4.77 0.70 7.85
N LYS A 30 3.71 0.22 7.21
CA LYS A 30 2.34 0.71 7.36
C LYS A 30 1.45 -0.38 7.95
N ARG A 31 0.28 0.02 8.44
CA ARG A 31 -0.83 -0.85 8.80
C ARG A 31 -1.98 -0.53 7.87
N LEU A 32 -2.60 -1.54 7.26
CA LEU A 32 -3.75 -1.34 6.38
C LEU A 32 -5.04 -1.52 7.18
N TYR A 33 -5.68 -0.41 7.56
CA TYR A 33 -6.93 -0.40 8.32
C TYR A 33 -8.13 -0.51 7.37
N CYS A 34 -8.87 -1.61 7.43
CA CYS A 34 -10.08 -1.80 6.64
C CYS A 34 -11.26 -1.04 7.25
N LYS A 35 -11.91 -0.19 6.44
CA LYS A 35 -13.13 0.54 6.80
C LYS A 35 -14.28 -0.39 7.22
N ASN A 36 -14.30 -1.60 6.68
CA ASN A 36 -15.36 -2.58 6.91
C ASN A 36 -15.15 -3.34 8.23
N GLY A 37 -15.67 -2.78 9.32
CA GLY A 37 -15.63 -3.42 10.65
C GLY A 37 -14.38 -3.12 11.47
N GLY A 38 -13.45 -2.31 10.93
CA GLY A 38 -12.33 -1.73 11.67
C GLY A 38 -11.21 -2.71 11.99
N PHE A 39 -10.79 -3.50 11.00
CA PHE A 39 -9.74 -4.51 11.15
C PHE A 39 -8.47 -4.08 10.43
N PHE A 40 -7.31 -4.33 11.03
CA PHE A 40 -6.02 -4.26 10.36
C PHE A 40 -5.75 -5.55 9.60
N LEU A 41 -5.31 -5.44 8.35
CA LEU A 41 -4.85 -6.60 7.58
C LEU A 41 -3.65 -7.24 8.27
N ARG A 42 -3.73 -8.55 8.49
CA ARG A 42 -2.72 -9.37 9.15
C ARG A 42 -2.27 -10.49 8.23
N ILE A 43 -0.94 -10.67 8.15
CA ILE A 43 -0.33 -11.80 7.45
C ILE A 43 0.37 -12.64 8.51
N ASN A 44 -0.11 -13.85 8.76
CA ASN A 44 0.44 -14.74 9.76
C ASN A 44 1.67 -15.50 9.23
N SER A 45 2.54 -15.96 10.13
CA SER A 45 3.76 -16.74 9.78
C SER A 45 3.46 -18.08 9.09
N ASN A 46 2.25 -18.61 9.24
CA ASN A 46 1.75 -19.80 8.53
C ASN A 46 1.19 -19.49 7.13
N GLY A 47 1.13 -18.23 6.72
CA GLY A 47 0.60 -17.79 5.42
C GLY A 47 -0.92 -17.53 5.40
N ILE A 48 -1.61 -17.66 6.53
CA ILE A 48 -3.01 -17.27 6.64
C ILE A 48 -3.11 -15.75 6.66
N VAL A 49 -4.04 -15.20 5.87
CA VAL A 49 -4.35 -13.78 5.83
C VAL A 49 -5.72 -13.54 6.43
N ASP A 50 -5.77 -12.65 7.42
CA ASP A 50 -7.00 -12.29 8.11
C ASP A 50 -6.93 -10.83 8.61
N GLY A 51 -7.87 -10.46 9.47
CA GLY A 51 -8.04 -9.12 9.99
C GLY A 51 -8.18 -9.15 11.51
N ILE A 52 -7.45 -8.26 12.18
CA ILE A 52 -7.42 -8.17 13.64
C ILE A 52 -7.64 -6.71 14.10
N ARG A 53 -8.22 -6.47 15.28
CA ARG A 53 -8.46 -5.09 15.77
C ARG A 53 -7.26 -4.54 16.54
N GLU A 54 -6.43 -5.44 17.06
CA GLU A 54 -5.26 -5.12 17.86
C GLU A 54 -4.16 -4.48 16.99
N LYS A 55 -4.07 -3.15 17.04
CA LYS A 55 -3.03 -2.36 16.33
C LYS A 55 -1.59 -2.71 16.72
N ASN A 56 -1.40 -3.32 17.89
CA ASN A 56 -0.09 -3.67 18.45
C ASN A 56 0.40 -5.05 18.00
N ASP A 57 -0.42 -5.83 17.29
CA ASP A 57 0.01 -7.12 16.74
C ASP A 57 1.20 -6.91 15.78
N PRO A 58 2.32 -7.62 15.95
CA PRO A 58 3.48 -7.48 15.08
C PRO A 58 3.17 -7.86 13.62
N HIS A 59 2.24 -8.78 13.36
CA HIS A 59 1.86 -9.27 12.05
C HIS A 59 0.98 -8.30 11.23
N VAL A 60 0.53 -7.18 11.81
CA VAL A 60 -0.14 -6.10 11.07
C VAL A 60 0.83 -5.06 10.52
N LYS A 61 2.13 -5.20 10.78
CA LYS A 61 3.17 -4.36 10.20
C LYS A 61 3.49 -4.84 8.80
N LEU A 62 3.11 -4.04 7.80
CA LEU A 62 3.22 -4.34 6.39
C LEU A 62 4.17 -3.35 5.72
N GLN A 63 5.19 -3.85 5.04
CA GLN A 63 6.02 -3.05 4.13
C GLN A 63 5.30 -2.98 2.78
N LEU A 64 4.98 -1.78 2.33
CA LEU A 64 4.51 -1.55 0.97
C LEU A 64 5.71 -1.14 0.14
N GLN A 65 5.91 -1.78 -1.01
CA GLN A 65 6.99 -1.50 -1.94
C GLN A 65 6.37 -1.18 -3.31
N ALA A 66 6.59 0.02 -3.82
CA ALA A 66 6.17 0.36 -5.17
C ALA A 66 7.09 -0.31 -6.19
N THR A 67 6.51 -1.04 -7.13
CA THR A 67 7.21 -1.74 -8.21
C THR A 67 7.04 -1.02 -9.55
N ALA A 68 5.87 -0.40 -9.75
CA ALA A 68 5.57 0.45 -10.88
C ALA A 68 4.54 1.53 -10.49
N VAL A 69 4.15 2.36 -11.46
CA VAL A 69 3.17 3.44 -11.26
C VAL A 69 1.83 2.87 -10.79
N GLY A 70 1.46 3.17 -9.55
CA GLY A 70 0.23 2.67 -8.94
C GLY A 70 0.24 1.16 -8.68
N GLU A 71 1.39 0.50 -8.73
CA GLU A 71 1.55 -0.93 -8.45
C GLU A 71 2.42 -1.12 -7.20
N VAL A 72 1.94 -1.95 -6.29
CA VAL A 72 2.62 -2.24 -5.03
C VAL A 72 2.67 -3.74 -4.77
N VAL A 73 3.74 -4.13 -4.09
CA VAL A 73 3.86 -5.41 -3.40
C VAL A 73 3.74 -5.14 -1.90
N ILE A 74 3.00 -6.01 -1.20
CA ILE A 74 2.72 -5.87 0.23
C ILE A 74 3.38 -7.03 0.98
N LYS A 75 4.36 -6.74 1.84
CA LYS A 75 5.10 -7.74 2.61
C LYS A 75 4.81 -7.62 4.11
N GLY A 76 4.38 -8.70 4.75
CA GLY A 76 4.31 -8.79 6.20
C GLY A 76 5.71 -8.84 6.80
N VAL A 77 6.07 -7.83 7.59
CA VAL A 77 7.42 -7.70 8.16
C VAL A 77 7.72 -8.87 9.10
N SER A 78 6.83 -9.14 10.05
CA SER A 78 7.03 -10.21 11.04
C SER A 78 6.85 -11.62 10.46
N ALA A 79 5.94 -11.79 9.50
CA ALA A 79 5.75 -13.09 8.85
C ALA A 79 6.80 -13.40 7.78
N ASN A 80 7.55 -12.40 7.31
CA ASN A 80 8.44 -12.46 6.15
C ASN A 80 7.77 -13.12 4.93
N ARG A 81 6.54 -12.68 4.64
CA ARG A 81 5.70 -13.19 3.55
C ARG A 81 5.04 -12.07 2.78
N TYR A 82 4.92 -12.25 1.48
CA TYR A 82 4.20 -11.37 0.58
C TYR A 82 2.72 -11.75 0.58
N LEU A 83 1.85 -10.75 0.62
CA LEU A 83 0.44 -10.92 0.32
C LEU A 83 0.30 -11.38 -1.13
N ALA A 84 -0.48 -12.42 -1.36
CA ALA A 84 -0.80 -12.92 -2.69
C ALA A 84 -2.29 -13.23 -2.81
N MET A 85 -2.78 -13.19 -4.04
CA MET A 85 -4.14 -13.59 -4.39
C MET A 85 -4.12 -14.68 -5.45
N SER A 86 -4.82 -15.77 -5.16
CA SER A 86 -4.96 -16.91 -6.07
C SER A 86 -6.14 -16.73 -7.01
N GLY A 87 -6.20 -17.52 -8.09
CA GLY A 87 -7.24 -17.42 -9.11
C GLY A 87 -8.67 -17.71 -8.63
N ASP A 88 -8.86 -18.45 -7.54
CA ASP A 88 -10.15 -18.65 -6.87
C ASP A 88 -10.52 -17.47 -5.92
N GLY A 89 -9.66 -16.46 -5.85
CA GLY A 89 -9.82 -15.26 -5.03
C GLY A 89 -9.40 -15.44 -3.58
N ARG A 90 -8.72 -16.53 -3.21
CA ARG A 90 -8.19 -16.68 -1.84
C ARG A 90 -6.98 -15.79 -1.63
N LEU A 91 -6.97 -15.06 -0.50
CA LEU A 91 -5.81 -14.31 -0.02
C LEU A 91 -4.93 -15.20 0.85
N PHE A 92 -3.62 -15.15 0.63
CA PHE A 92 -2.64 -15.94 1.38
C PHE A 92 -1.28 -15.25 1.40
N GLY A 93 -0.39 -15.72 2.27
CA GLY A 93 0.98 -15.24 2.42
C GLY A 93 2.01 -16.21 1.85
N THR A 94 2.76 -15.80 0.84
CA THR A 94 3.83 -16.58 0.20
C THR A 94 5.22 -16.07 0.60
N ARG A 95 6.23 -16.95 0.60
CA ARG A 95 7.62 -16.56 0.88
C ARG A 95 8.33 -15.98 -0.35
N LEU A 96 7.89 -16.38 -1.54
CA LEU A 96 8.45 -15.96 -2.81
C LEU A 96 7.56 -14.87 -3.41
N GLU A 97 8.20 -13.84 -3.96
CA GLU A 97 7.50 -12.86 -4.79
C GLU A 97 7.12 -13.54 -6.12
N THR A 98 5.84 -13.53 -6.44
CA THR A 98 5.27 -14.15 -7.64
C THR A 98 4.30 -13.17 -8.30
N ASP A 99 3.83 -13.46 -9.51
CA ASP A 99 2.86 -12.59 -10.20
C ASP A 99 1.56 -12.34 -9.44
N GLU A 100 1.24 -13.20 -8.46
CA GLU A 100 0.06 -13.07 -7.59
C GLU A 100 0.24 -12.04 -6.46
N CYS A 101 1.46 -11.52 -6.27
CA CYS A 101 1.82 -10.59 -5.20
C CYS A 101 1.68 -9.11 -5.57
N TYR A 102 1.35 -8.82 -6.83
CA TYR A 102 1.27 -7.45 -7.34
C TYR A 102 -0.16 -6.92 -7.30
N PHE A 103 -0.32 -5.75 -6.68
CA PHE A 103 -1.60 -5.09 -6.54
C PHE A 103 -1.55 -3.67 -7.07
N MET A 104 -2.56 -3.28 -7.84
CA MET A 104 -2.76 -1.90 -8.24
C MET A 104 -3.37 -1.12 -7.07
N GLU A 105 -2.60 -0.19 -6.50
CA GLU A 105 -3.03 0.76 -5.49
C GLU A 105 -3.73 1.95 -6.15
N ARG A 106 -4.96 2.24 -5.73
CA ARG A 106 -5.72 3.42 -6.17
C ARG A 106 -6.33 4.13 -4.98
N LEU A 107 -6.21 5.46 -4.97
CA LEU A 107 -6.92 6.33 -4.03
C LEU A 107 -8.34 6.57 -4.55
N GLU A 108 -9.33 6.21 -3.76
CA GLU A 108 -10.75 6.43 -4.06
C GLU A 108 -11.18 7.84 -3.62
N SER A 109 -12.28 8.35 -4.19
CA SER A 109 -12.85 9.67 -3.86
C SER A 109 -13.22 9.86 -2.38
N ASN A 110 -13.29 8.77 -1.61
CA ASN A 110 -13.59 8.79 -0.18
C ASN A 110 -12.34 8.81 0.72
N ASN A 111 -11.15 9.03 0.15
CA ASN A 111 -9.84 9.06 0.81
C ASN A 111 -9.37 7.71 1.40
N TYR A 112 -9.88 6.59 0.88
CA TYR A 112 -9.36 5.25 1.16
C TYR A 112 -8.68 4.69 -0.08
N ASN A 113 -7.71 3.80 0.13
CA ASN A 113 -7.05 3.07 -0.93
C ASN A 113 -7.77 1.75 -1.20
N THR A 114 -7.79 1.35 -2.47
CA THR A 114 -8.13 0.00 -2.92
C THR A 114 -6.87 -0.68 -3.43
N TYR A 115 -6.80 -2.00 -3.28
CA TYR A 115 -5.70 -2.84 -3.77
C TYR A 115 -6.28 -3.93 -4.66
N ARG A 116 -6.17 -3.74 -5.97
CA ARG A 116 -6.74 -4.63 -6.99
C ARG A 116 -5.67 -5.59 -7.48
N SER A 117 -5.95 -6.89 -7.62
CA SER A 117 -4.94 -7.82 -8.14
C SER A 117 -4.54 -7.42 -9.56
N ARG A 118 -3.23 -7.41 -9.85
CA ARG A 118 -2.71 -7.18 -11.20
C ARG A 118 -3.06 -8.34 -12.13
N LYS A 119 -2.90 -9.57 -11.62
CA LYS A 119 -3.14 -10.82 -12.37
C LYS A 119 -4.64 -11.12 -12.55
N PHE A 120 -5.47 -10.73 -11.58
CA PHE A 120 -6.91 -10.91 -11.59
C PHE A 120 -7.62 -9.54 -11.44
N PRO A 121 -7.74 -8.74 -12.51
CA PRO A 121 -8.15 -7.35 -12.44
C PRO A 121 -9.54 -7.08 -11.85
N ASP A 122 -10.43 -8.07 -11.82
CA ASP A 122 -11.77 -7.92 -11.24
C ASP A 122 -11.81 -8.21 -9.73
N MET A 123 -10.68 -8.57 -9.14
CA MET A 123 -10.58 -8.97 -7.73
C MET A 123 -9.78 -7.98 -6.89
N TYR A 124 -10.25 -7.77 -5.67
CA TYR A 124 -9.66 -6.83 -4.72
C TYR A 124 -9.25 -7.53 -3.43
N VAL A 125 -8.20 -7.02 -2.78
CA VAL A 125 -7.93 -7.34 -1.38
C VAL A 125 -9.13 -6.85 -0.56
N ALA A 126 -9.64 -7.68 0.34
CA ALA A 126 -10.83 -7.34 1.11
C ALA A 126 -10.94 -8.10 2.43
N LEU A 127 -11.50 -7.43 3.44
CA LEU A 127 -11.85 -8.04 4.72
C LEU A 127 -13.37 -7.97 4.97
N LYS A 128 -13.92 -9.06 5.50
CA LYS A 128 -15.30 -9.13 5.97
C LYS A 128 -15.43 -8.41 7.31
N ARG A 129 -16.66 -8.08 7.70
CA ARG A 129 -16.99 -7.54 9.03
C ARG A 129 -16.68 -8.51 10.18
N THR A 130 -16.41 -9.78 9.87
CA THR A 130 -15.99 -10.81 10.83
C THR A 130 -14.48 -10.86 11.03
N GLY A 131 -13.70 -10.03 10.34
CA GLY A 131 -12.23 -10.06 10.34
C GLY A 131 -11.62 -11.07 9.36
N GLN A 132 -12.37 -12.07 8.90
CA GLN A 132 -11.89 -13.01 7.88
C GLN A 132 -11.71 -12.32 6.52
N TYR A 133 -10.78 -12.81 5.70
CA TYR A 133 -10.66 -12.33 4.32
C TYR A 133 -11.94 -12.60 3.53
N LYS A 134 -12.22 -11.70 2.58
CA LYS A 134 -13.28 -11.90 1.60
C LYS A 134 -12.63 -12.43 0.31
N SER A 135 -13.18 -13.52 -0.24
CA SER A 135 -12.72 -14.06 -1.53
C SER A 135 -12.84 -12.98 -2.61
N GLY A 136 -11.77 -12.81 -3.39
CA GLY A 136 -11.64 -11.87 -4.51
C GLY A 136 -12.80 -11.97 -5.49
N SER A 137 -13.24 -13.19 -5.82
CA SER A 137 -14.39 -13.45 -6.70
C SER A 137 -15.73 -12.91 -6.18
N LYS A 138 -15.80 -12.51 -4.90
CA LYS A 138 -16.97 -11.89 -4.26
C LYS A 138 -16.76 -10.41 -3.96
N THR A 139 -15.63 -9.84 -4.39
CA THR A 139 -15.35 -8.41 -4.27
C THR A 139 -15.86 -7.67 -5.49
N GLY A 140 -15.90 -6.34 -5.40
CA GLY A 140 -16.33 -5.49 -6.49
C GLY A 140 -16.28 -4.02 -6.08
N PRO A 141 -16.32 -3.10 -7.05
CA PRO A 141 -16.30 -1.66 -6.79
C PRO A 141 -17.44 -1.22 -5.86
N GLY A 142 -17.19 -0.17 -5.07
CA GLY A 142 -18.17 0.40 -4.14
C GLY A 142 -18.38 -0.38 -2.82
N GLN A 143 -17.85 -1.60 -2.69
CA GLN A 143 -17.96 -2.35 -1.44
C GLN A 143 -17.07 -1.74 -0.34
N LYS A 144 -17.60 -1.58 0.88
CA LYS A 144 -16.77 -1.10 2.01
C LYS A 144 -15.60 -2.04 2.34
N ALA A 145 -15.74 -3.33 2.01
CA ALA A 145 -14.75 -4.38 2.31
C ALA A 145 -13.40 -4.20 1.61
N ILE A 146 -13.37 -3.47 0.49
CA ILE A 146 -12.16 -3.25 -0.32
C ILE A 146 -11.43 -1.95 0.06
N LEU A 147 -11.97 -1.17 1.00
CA LEU A 147 -11.45 0.15 1.37
C LEU A 147 -10.50 0.05 2.56
N PHE A 148 -9.25 0.44 2.33
CA PHE A 148 -8.19 0.43 3.34
C PHE A 148 -7.60 1.82 3.54
N LEU A 149 -7.30 2.17 4.78
CA LEU A 149 -6.58 3.37 5.15
C LEU A 149 -5.15 2.97 5.56
N PRO A 150 -4.12 3.34 4.80
CA PRO A 150 -2.73 3.10 5.20
C PRO A 150 -2.34 4.02 6.35
N MET A 151 -2.01 3.45 7.50
CA MET A 151 -1.57 4.18 8.69
C MET A 151 -0.08 3.91 8.95
N SER A 152 0.70 4.90 9.39
CA SER A 152 2.11 4.64 9.75
C SER A 152 2.18 3.65 10.92
N ALA A 153 3.07 2.66 10.80
CA ALA A 153 3.33 1.68 11.85
C ALA A 153 4.52 2.09 12.73
N THR A 154 5.06 3.30 12.56
CA THR A 154 6.11 3.83 13.43
C THR A 154 5.61 3.85 14.87
N SER A 155 6.39 3.26 15.77
CA SER A 155 6.26 3.53 17.18
C SER A 155 6.62 5.00 17.36
N ALA A 156 5.68 5.83 17.77
CA ALA A 156 6.01 7.15 18.28
C ALA A 156 6.90 6.97 19.51
N SER A 157 8.21 6.90 19.32
CA SER A 157 9.17 7.22 20.37
C SER A 157 9.03 8.72 20.61
N ARG A 158 8.00 9.11 21.37
CA ARG A 158 8.00 10.41 22.03
C ARG A 158 9.24 10.41 22.90
N GLY A 159 10.29 11.08 22.42
CA GLY A 159 11.43 11.45 23.22
C GLY A 159 10.90 12.21 24.43
N ARG A 160 10.91 11.55 25.59
CA ARG A 160 10.73 12.21 26.87
C ARG A 160 12.07 12.88 27.14
N LYS A 161 12.27 14.10 26.63
CA LYS A 161 13.33 14.97 27.13
C LYS A 161 13.07 15.15 28.63
N ARG A 162 14.00 14.65 29.44
CA ARG A 162 14.21 15.11 30.82
C ARG A 162 15.12 16.32 30.75
#